data_AF-A0A2M8NQI2-F1
#
_entry.id   AF-A0A2M8NQI2-F1
#
_cell.length_a   1.000
_cell.length_b   1.000
_cell.length_c   1.000
_cell.angle_alpha   90.00
_cell.angle_beta   90.00
_cell.angle_gamma   90.00
#
_symmetry.space_group_name_H-M   'P 1'
#
loop_
_entity.id
_entity.type
_entity.pdbx_description
1 polymer ?
#
loop_
_entity_poly.entity_id
_entity_poly.type
_entity_poly.pdbx_seq_one_letter_code
_entity_poly.pdbx_strand_id
1 'polypeptide(L)'
;MHIYCPPEQVASQMDMLITWHLQHMKHGVSPEVEAAWLHHRFTQIHPFQDGNGRVARNLATLIFLRAEWFPLTIYNNGDEAKGRLRYIEALEKADDGDLEPLIDLFAESQKQAFMQSLSLSEGVLDTTKNYQASLGAMFERLKDKEKTRQEAELAHLRQRTDSLFKAGLERFNQASQDMKIGFQNLLNPPEVRVLHADSTSDKSYYYRYQIIEMAKHHTYYANLDVYKAWICLSLKNDDLTTKLLISFHMLGQEVRGVMIVSACIWRESPSENSTLPRIENLTPLSSTFEITLNEDDDSLIHRYENWLEEILVLGVNYII
;
A
#
# COMPACT_ATOMS: atom_id res chain seq x y z
N MET A 1 -7.83 56.25 -48.87
CA MET A 1 -9.11 56.41 -48.14
C MET A 1 -10.07 55.41 -48.76
N HIS A 2 -10.35 54.30 -48.08
CA HIS A 2 -11.26 53.28 -48.59
C HIS A 2 -12.69 53.85 -48.61
N ILE A 3 -13.34 53.86 -49.79
CA ILE A 3 -14.71 54.36 -49.92
C ILE A 3 -15.65 53.19 -49.62
N TYR A 4 -16.46 53.33 -48.56
CA TYR A 4 -17.44 52.32 -48.18
C TYR A 4 -18.75 52.46 -48.97
N CYS A 5 -19.65 51.49 -48.79
CA CYS A 5 -20.98 51.53 -49.37
C CYS A 5 -21.73 52.83 -48.98
N PRO A 6 -22.35 53.54 -49.95
CA PRO A 6 -23.20 54.70 -49.66
C PRO A 6 -24.31 54.32 -48.66
N PRO A 7 -24.63 55.18 -47.67
CA PRO A 7 -25.62 54.86 -46.64
C PRO A 7 -26.98 54.40 -47.18
N GLU A 8 -27.40 54.93 -48.33
CA GLU A 8 -28.66 54.59 -49.00
C GLU A 8 -28.68 53.16 -49.56
N GLN A 9 -27.51 52.55 -49.79
CA GLN A 9 -27.36 51.23 -50.38
C GLN A 9 -27.07 50.13 -49.34
N VAL A 10 -26.70 50.48 -48.11
CA VAL A 10 -26.29 49.53 -47.06
C VAL A 10 -27.31 48.42 -46.86
N ALA A 11 -28.60 48.76 -46.73
CA ALA A 11 -29.66 47.76 -46.53
C ALA A 11 -29.70 46.74 -47.69
N SER A 12 -29.71 47.23 -48.93
CA SER A 12 -29.71 46.36 -50.13
C SER A 12 -28.45 45.49 -50.25
N GLN A 13 -27.28 46.01 -49.85
CA GLN A 13 -26.04 45.24 -49.88
C GLN A 13 -26.01 44.16 -48.78
N MET A 14 -26.59 44.42 -47.61
CA MET A 14 -26.75 43.42 -46.55
C MET A 14 -27.71 42.30 -46.95
N ASP A 15 -28.83 42.63 -47.62
CA ASP A 15 -29.75 41.61 -48.16
C ASP A 15 -29.06 40.73 -49.22
N MET A 16 -28.23 41.36 -50.07
CA MET A 16 -27.44 40.64 -51.06
C MET A 16 -26.37 39.74 -50.42
N LEU A 17 -25.68 40.24 -49.38
CA LEU A 17 -24.70 39.47 -48.61
C LEU A 17 -25.31 38.18 -48.06
N ILE A 18 -26.49 38.28 -47.44
CA ILE A 18 -27.21 37.12 -46.88
C ILE A 18 -27.63 36.17 -48.00
N THR A 19 -28.12 36.70 -49.12
CA THR A 19 -28.53 35.89 -50.27
C THR A 19 -27.37 35.06 -50.82
N TRP A 20 -26.20 35.66 -51.00
CA TRP A 20 -25.00 34.97 -51.45
C TRP A 20 -24.47 33.97 -50.42
N HIS A 21 -24.44 34.33 -49.13
CA HIS A 21 -24.09 33.38 -48.06
C HIS A 21 -24.96 32.11 -48.13
N LEU A 22 -26.28 32.27 -48.24
CA LEU A 22 -27.20 31.13 -48.36
C LEU A 22 -26.97 30.31 -49.64
N GLN A 23 -26.54 30.94 -50.73
CA GLN A 23 -26.15 30.24 -51.95
C GLN A 23 -24.84 29.49 -51.77
N HIS A 24 -23.81 30.08 -51.19
CA HIS A 24 -22.53 29.43 -50.92
C HIS A 24 -22.69 28.18 -50.05
N MET A 25 -23.54 28.28 -49.00
CA MET A 25 -23.91 27.14 -48.16
C MET A 25 -24.56 26.01 -48.97
N LYS A 26 -25.42 26.33 -49.95
CA LYS A 26 -26.03 25.32 -50.84
C LYS A 26 -25.04 24.68 -51.81
N HIS A 27 -23.99 25.41 -52.20
CA HIS A 27 -22.95 24.92 -53.10
C HIS A 27 -21.79 24.21 -52.37
N GLY A 28 -21.80 24.17 -51.04
CA GLY A 28 -20.77 23.48 -50.26
C GLY A 28 -19.41 24.18 -50.30
N VAL A 29 -19.39 25.52 -50.34
CA VAL A 29 -18.15 26.30 -50.18
C VAL A 29 -17.48 25.92 -48.85
N SER A 30 -16.16 25.71 -48.85
CA SER A 30 -15.46 25.28 -47.66
C SER A 30 -15.52 26.34 -46.54
N PRO A 31 -15.55 25.94 -45.26
CA PRO A 31 -15.76 26.86 -44.15
C PRO A 31 -14.74 28.01 -44.07
N GLU A 32 -13.47 27.75 -44.36
CA GLU A 32 -12.40 28.75 -44.37
C GLU A 32 -12.55 29.79 -45.47
N VAL A 33 -13.02 29.37 -46.65
CA VAL A 33 -13.30 30.26 -47.77
C VAL A 33 -14.53 31.11 -47.48
N GLU A 34 -15.62 30.49 -47.00
CA GLU A 34 -16.85 31.20 -46.69
C GLU A 34 -16.66 32.17 -45.51
N ALA A 35 -15.90 31.78 -44.49
CA ALA A 35 -15.58 32.64 -43.36
C ALA A 35 -14.79 33.88 -43.79
N ALA A 36 -13.75 33.71 -44.63
CA ALA A 36 -12.94 34.81 -45.14
C ALA A 36 -13.75 35.75 -46.05
N TRP A 37 -14.55 35.18 -46.95
CA TRP A 37 -15.39 35.93 -47.87
C TRP A 37 -16.46 36.73 -47.12
N LEU A 38 -17.22 36.09 -46.23
CA LEU A 38 -18.31 36.73 -45.46
C LEU A 38 -17.75 37.83 -44.57
N HIS A 39 -16.60 37.58 -43.94
CA HIS A 39 -15.86 38.56 -43.17
C HIS A 39 -15.52 39.80 -44.01
N HIS A 40 -14.80 39.59 -45.12
CA HIS A 40 -14.32 40.68 -45.98
C HIS A 40 -15.47 41.47 -46.59
N ARG A 41 -16.47 40.79 -47.15
CA ARG A 41 -17.62 41.44 -47.79
C ARG A 41 -18.44 42.26 -46.80
N PHE A 42 -18.62 41.76 -45.56
CA PHE A 42 -19.25 42.54 -44.49
C PHE A 42 -18.45 43.81 -44.15
N THR A 43 -17.13 43.71 -44.07
CA THR A 43 -16.27 44.89 -43.78
C THR A 43 -16.28 45.93 -44.90
N GLN A 44 -16.46 45.52 -46.17
CA GLN A 44 -16.61 46.43 -47.30
C GLN A 44 -17.95 47.19 -47.28
N ILE A 45 -19.04 46.52 -46.85
CA ILE A 45 -20.36 47.16 -46.70
C ILE A 45 -20.33 48.18 -45.56
N HIS A 46 -19.67 47.84 -44.46
CA HIS A 46 -19.49 48.70 -43.29
C HIS A 46 -20.81 49.28 -42.72
N PRO A 47 -21.79 48.43 -42.35
CA PRO A 47 -23.16 48.86 -42.05
C PRO A 47 -23.32 49.64 -40.73
N PHE A 48 -22.36 49.55 -39.81
CA PHE A 48 -22.45 50.19 -38.49
C PHE A 48 -21.48 51.37 -38.35
N GLN A 49 -21.75 52.26 -37.39
CA GLN A 49 -20.89 53.42 -37.09
C GLN A 49 -19.56 53.01 -36.42
N ASP A 50 -19.56 51.96 -35.61
CA ASP A 50 -18.36 51.35 -35.03
C ASP A 50 -18.58 49.84 -34.85
N GLY A 51 -17.50 49.08 -34.70
CA GLY A 51 -17.54 47.67 -34.35
C GLY A 51 -17.66 46.70 -35.53
N ASN A 52 -17.63 47.19 -36.78
CA ASN A 52 -17.73 46.34 -37.96
C ASN A 52 -16.66 45.24 -37.98
N GLY A 53 -15.41 45.54 -37.61
CA GLY A 53 -14.37 44.53 -37.51
C GLY A 53 -14.61 43.49 -36.41
N ARG A 54 -15.30 43.84 -35.31
CA ARG A 54 -15.73 42.86 -34.29
C ARG A 54 -16.83 41.97 -34.83
N VAL A 55 -17.83 42.55 -35.50
CA VAL A 55 -18.95 41.80 -36.10
C VAL A 55 -18.45 40.86 -37.20
N ALA A 56 -17.56 41.33 -38.09
CA ALA A 56 -16.97 40.52 -39.15
C ALA A 56 -16.28 39.26 -38.60
N ARG A 57 -15.46 39.40 -37.53
CA ARG A 57 -14.82 38.26 -36.88
C ARG A 57 -15.80 37.30 -36.21
N ASN A 58 -16.88 37.83 -35.64
CA ASN A 58 -17.96 36.99 -35.09
C ASN A 58 -18.70 36.24 -36.19
N LEU A 59 -18.93 36.85 -37.35
CA LEU A 59 -19.53 36.17 -38.51
C LEU A 59 -18.62 35.03 -39.01
N ALA A 60 -17.32 35.29 -39.18
CA ALA A 60 -16.36 34.24 -39.51
C ALA A 60 -16.33 33.12 -38.46
N THR A 61 -16.37 33.48 -37.17
CA THR A 61 -16.46 32.51 -36.06
C THR A 61 -17.72 31.67 -36.14
N LEU A 62 -18.86 32.28 -36.48
CA LEU A 62 -20.13 31.57 -36.64
C LEU A 62 -20.07 30.53 -37.77
N ILE A 63 -19.38 30.83 -38.87
CA ILE A 63 -19.14 29.86 -39.95
C ILE A 63 -18.36 28.66 -39.43
N PHE A 64 -17.26 28.88 -38.70
CA PHE A 64 -16.47 27.80 -38.13
C PHE A 64 -17.26 26.97 -37.12
N LEU A 65 -17.98 27.61 -36.21
CA LEU A 65 -18.80 26.89 -35.21
C LEU A 65 -19.90 26.05 -35.87
N ARG A 66 -20.50 26.52 -36.96
CA ARG A 66 -21.47 25.73 -37.74
C ARG A 66 -20.82 24.53 -38.44
N ALA A 67 -19.55 24.62 -38.76
CA ALA A 67 -18.75 23.52 -39.29
C ALA A 67 -18.15 22.62 -38.20
N GLU A 68 -18.52 22.82 -36.92
CA GLU A 68 -17.96 22.11 -35.76
C GLU A 68 -16.45 22.34 -35.57
N TRP A 69 -15.95 23.49 -36.02
CA TRP A 69 -14.56 23.92 -35.87
C TRP A 69 -14.40 24.91 -34.71
N PHE A 70 -13.17 25.34 -34.46
CA PHE A 70 -12.86 26.23 -33.34
C PHE A 70 -13.22 27.70 -33.66
N PRO A 71 -13.50 28.52 -32.63
CA PRO A 71 -13.67 29.97 -32.83
C PRO A 71 -12.47 30.61 -33.53
N LEU A 72 -12.71 31.60 -34.39
CA LEU A 72 -11.62 32.27 -35.10
C LEU A 72 -10.74 33.08 -34.14
N THR A 73 -9.44 32.83 -34.19
CA THR A 73 -8.45 33.50 -33.34
C THR A 73 -7.31 34.08 -34.16
N ILE A 74 -7.31 35.40 -34.34
CA ILE A 74 -6.37 36.08 -35.25
C ILE A 74 -4.99 36.33 -34.59
N TYR A 75 -4.88 36.22 -33.26
CA TYR A 75 -3.71 36.69 -32.49
C TYR A 75 -2.89 35.57 -31.81
N ASN A 76 -3.06 34.31 -32.21
CA ASN A 76 -2.67 33.15 -31.38
C ASN A 76 -1.17 32.79 -31.32
N ASN A 77 -0.24 33.65 -31.74
CA ASN A 77 1.19 33.30 -31.83
C ASN A 77 2.09 33.99 -30.77
N GLY A 78 1.54 34.48 -29.66
CA GLY A 78 2.32 35.13 -28.59
C GLY A 78 2.86 36.53 -28.93
N ASP A 79 2.60 37.01 -30.14
CA ASP A 79 2.94 38.34 -30.63
C ASP A 79 1.70 38.92 -31.34
N GLU A 80 0.86 39.61 -30.56
CA GLU A 80 -0.38 40.23 -31.01
C GLU A 80 -0.12 41.29 -32.10
N ALA A 81 1.01 42.00 -32.04
CA ALA A 81 1.36 43.04 -32.98
C ALA A 81 1.64 42.45 -34.37
N LYS A 82 2.39 41.35 -34.43
CA LYS A 82 2.66 40.63 -35.69
C LYS A 82 1.40 39.98 -36.27
N GLY A 83 0.55 39.40 -35.43
CA GLY A 83 -0.73 38.84 -35.87
C GLY A 83 -1.66 39.90 -36.47
N ARG A 84 -1.74 41.07 -35.81
CA ARG A 84 -2.50 42.22 -36.30
C ARG A 84 -1.99 42.72 -37.65
N LEU A 85 -0.67 42.84 -37.81
CA LEU A 85 -0.06 43.31 -39.06
C LEU A 85 -0.42 42.38 -40.22
N ARG A 86 -0.19 41.07 -40.08
CA ARG A 86 -0.54 40.06 -41.10
C ARG A 86 -2.01 40.09 -41.49
N TYR A 87 -2.89 40.28 -40.51
CA TYR A 87 -4.32 40.37 -40.76
C TYR A 87 -4.71 41.63 -41.55
N ILE A 88 -4.10 42.78 -41.24
CA ILE A 88 -4.33 44.01 -42.01
C ILE A 88 -3.78 43.85 -43.43
N GLU A 89 -2.57 43.33 -43.61
CA GLU A 89 -1.98 43.07 -44.93
C GLU A 89 -2.84 42.12 -45.78
N ALA A 90 -3.43 41.09 -45.16
CA ALA A 90 -4.35 40.18 -45.83
C ALA A 90 -5.66 40.87 -46.25
N LEU A 91 -6.17 41.81 -45.45
CA LEU A 91 -7.34 42.61 -45.81
C LEU A 91 -7.06 43.58 -46.95
N GLU A 92 -5.89 44.23 -46.95
CA GLU A 92 -5.49 45.13 -48.03
C GLU A 92 -5.40 44.39 -49.37
N LYS A 93 -4.84 43.17 -49.38
CA LYS A 93 -4.83 42.32 -50.57
C LYS A 93 -6.24 41.89 -50.99
N ALA A 94 -7.10 41.58 -50.03
CA ALA A 94 -8.49 41.24 -50.32
C ALA A 94 -9.28 42.42 -50.92
N ASP A 95 -8.98 43.65 -50.48
CA ASP A 95 -9.53 44.87 -51.09
C ASP A 95 -9.08 45.05 -52.55
N ASP A 96 -7.88 44.61 -52.89
CA ASP A 96 -7.36 44.55 -54.27
C ASP A 96 -7.87 43.33 -55.08
N GLY A 97 -8.73 42.50 -54.48
CA GLY A 97 -9.37 41.34 -55.12
C GLY A 97 -8.68 40.00 -54.87
N ASP A 98 -7.60 39.97 -54.11
CA ASP A 98 -6.88 38.74 -53.72
C ASP A 98 -7.29 38.29 -52.30
N LEU A 99 -8.27 37.38 -52.24
CA LEU A 99 -8.79 36.86 -50.97
C LEU A 99 -7.93 35.72 -50.37
N GLU A 100 -7.04 35.11 -51.15
CA GLU A 100 -6.25 33.94 -50.77
C GLU A 100 -5.45 34.15 -49.47
N PRO A 101 -4.75 35.29 -49.26
CA PRO A 101 -4.02 35.55 -48.02
C PRO A 101 -4.90 35.55 -46.76
N LEU A 102 -6.16 35.97 -46.88
CA LEU A 102 -7.11 35.99 -45.78
C LEU A 102 -7.64 34.58 -45.47
N ILE A 103 -7.88 33.79 -46.52
CA ILE A 103 -8.28 32.38 -46.40
C ILE A 103 -7.16 31.59 -45.70
N ASP A 104 -5.91 31.74 -46.14
CA ASP A 104 -4.75 31.07 -45.54
C ASP A 104 -4.57 31.41 -44.07
N LEU A 105 -4.77 32.67 -43.71
CA LEU A 105 -4.68 33.12 -42.32
C LEU A 105 -5.72 32.41 -41.45
N PHE A 106 -6.96 32.28 -41.94
CA PHE A 106 -8.04 31.63 -41.22
C PHE A 106 -7.84 30.12 -41.13
N ALA A 107 -7.40 29.48 -42.23
CA ALA A 107 -7.09 28.06 -42.26
C ALA A 107 -5.96 27.69 -41.28
N GLU A 108 -4.89 28.49 -41.24
CA GLU A 108 -3.78 28.27 -40.30
C GLU A 108 -4.24 28.45 -38.85
N SER A 109 -5.12 29.43 -38.55
CA SER A 109 -5.72 29.56 -37.21
C SER A 109 -6.44 28.29 -36.78
N GLN A 110 -7.19 27.64 -37.69
CA GLN A 110 -7.91 26.41 -37.38
C GLN A 110 -6.96 25.24 -37.17
N LYS A 111 -5.99 25.06 -38.07
CA LYS A 111 -4.95 24.04 -37.94
C LYS A 111 -4.24 24.09 -36.59
N GLN A 112 -3.88 25.29 -36.12
CA GLN A 112 -3.26 25.46 -34.81
C GLN A 112 -4.19 25.04 -33.68
N ALA A 113 -5.47 25.42 -33.74
CA ALA A 113 -6.46 25.03 -32.72
C ALA A 113 -6.67 23.49 -32.67
N PHE A 114 -6.74 22.83 -33.83
CA PHE A 114 -6.81 21.36 -33.91
C PHE A 114 -5.58 20.69 -33.29
N MET A 115 -4.37 21.16 -33.62
CA MET A 115 -3.13 20.62 -33.07
C MET A 115 -3.03 20.80 -31.55
N GLN A 116 -3.46 21.96 -31.03
CA GLN A 116 -3.48 22.21 -29.59
C GLN A 116 -4.46 21.27 -28.87
N SER A 117 -5.65 21.06 -29.42
CA SER A 117 -6.66 20.16 -28.86
C SER A 117 -6.19 18.69 -28.82
N LEU A 118 -5.47 18.25 -29.85
CA LEU A 118 -4.94 16.89 -29.91
C LEU A 118 -3.88 16.66 -28.81
N SER A 119 -2.92 17.58 -28.69
CA SER A 119 -1.85 17.51 -27.68
C SER A 119 -2.39 17.50 -26.24
N LEU A 120 -3.46 18.26 -25.95
CA LEU A 120 -4.09 18.28 -24.63
C LEU A 120 -4.73 16.92 -24.27
N SER A 121 -5.31 16.25 -25.25
CA SER A 121 -5.98 14.96 -25.06
C SER A 121 -4.98 13.83 -24.74
N GLU A 122 -3.82 13.84 -25.39
CA GLU A 122 -2.74 12.87 -25.14
C GLU A 122 -2.15 13.01 -23.73
N GLY A 123 -1.89 14.24 -23.27
CA GLY A 123 -1.29 14.49 -21.94
C GLY A 123 -2.16 14.05 -20.75
N VAL A 124 -3.49 14.10 -20.87
CA VAL A 124 -4.43 13.69 -19.82
C VAL A 124 -4.43 12.16 -19.62
N LEU A 125 -4.32 11.40 -20.73
CA LEU A 125 -4.31 9.94 -20.70
C LEU A 125 -3.03 9.38 -20.05
N ASP A 126 -1.88 9.98 -20.35
CA ASP A 126 -0.60 9.56 -19.77
C ASP A 126 -0.49 9.90 -18.27
N THR A 127 -1.01 11.06 -17.85
CA THR A 127 -1.01 11.46 -16.44
C THR A 127 -1.82 10.48 -15.58
N THR A 128 -2.97 10.04 -16.08
CA THR A 128 -3.86 9.10 -15.36
C THR A 128 -3.23 7.71 -15.21
N LYS A 129 -2.58 7.20 -16.26
CA LYS A 129 -1.86 5.91 -16.22
C LYS A 129 -0.68 5.94 -15.25
N ASN A 130 0.11 7.02 -15.29
CA ASN A 130 1.28 7.18 -14.42
C ASN A 130 0.90 7.26 -12.93
N TYR A 131 -0.22 7.92 -12.62
CA TYR A 131 -0.74 7.98 -11.25
C TYR A 131 -1.14 6.60 -10.71
N GLN A 132 -1.88 5.81 -11.49
CA GLN A 132 -2.30 4.46 -11.07
C GLN A 132 -1.10 3.51 -10.88
N ALA A 133 -0.12 3.53 -11.77
CA ALA A 133 1.09 2.72 -11.65
C ALA A 133 1.91 3.10 -10.39
N SER A 134 2.02 4.40 -10.10
CA SER A 134 2.75 4.90 -8.93
C SER A 134 2.05 4.53 -7.62
N LEU A 135 0.71 4.59 -7.58
CA LEU A 135 -0.07 4.12 -6.43
C LEU A 135 0.11 2.61 -6.19
N GLY A 136 0.06 1.79 -7.24
CA GLY A 136 0.30 0.34 -7.12
C GLY A 136 1.68 0.02 -6.56
N ALA A 137 2.72 0.67 -7.08
CA ALA A 137 4.08 0.51 -6.58
C ALA A 137 4.25 0.98 -5.12
N MET A 138 3.55 2.04 -4.71
CA MET A 138 3.54 2.50 -3.32
C MET A 138 2.89 1.48 -2.39
N PHE A 139 1.74 0.89 -2.75
CA PHE A 139 1.07 -0.11 -1.95
C PHE A 139 1.91 -1.38 -1.75
N GLU A 140 2.54 -1.89 -2.81
CA GLU A 140 3.42 -3.05 -2.69
C GLU A 140 4.63 -2.77 -1.79
N ARG A 141 5.27 -1.58 -1.93
CA ARG A 141 6.38 -1.20 -1.05
C ARG A 141 5.97 -1.11 0.43
N LEU A 142 4.77 -0.60 0.73
CA LEU A 142 4.26 -0.56 2.10
C LEU A 142 4.01 -1.96 2.65
N LYS A 143 3.43 -2.85 1.85
CA LYS A 143 3.19 -4.24 2.21
C LYS A 143 4.49 -5.02 2.45
N ASP A 144 5.47 -4.85 1.57
CA ASP A 144 6.79 -5.48 1.73
C ASP A 144 7.53 -4.96 2.96
N LYS A 145 7.45 -3.64 3.22
CA LYS A 145 8.05 -3.05 4.41
C LYS A 145 7.41 -3.58 5.70
N GLU A 146 6.09 -3.71 5.72
CA GLU A 146 5.36 -4.28 6.86
C GLU A 146 5.74 -5.74 7.10
N LYS A 147 5.76 -6.56 6.03
CA LYS A 147 6.17 -7.96 6.12
C LYS A 147 7.60 -8.11 6.62
N THR A 148 8.53 -7.32 6.07
CA THR A 148 9.94 -7.34 6.48
C THR A 148 10.08 -6.96 7.96
N ARG A 149 9.32 -5.97 8.43
CA ARG A 149 9.30 -5.59 9.84
C ARG A 149 8.83 -6.74 10.73
N GLN A 150 7.71 -7.39 10.37
CA GLN A 150 7.18 -8.53 11.13
C GLN A 150 8.15 -9.72 11.17
N GLU A 151 8.82 -10.01 10.06
CA GLU A 151 9.85 -11.07 10.00
C GLU A 151 11.06 -10.76 10.89
N ALA A 152 11.52 -9.50 10.88
CA ALA A 152 12.61 -9.04 11.74
C ALA A 152 12.24 -9.07 13.24
N GLU A 153 11.03 -8.63 13.60
CA GLU A 153 10.51 -8.69 14.97
C GLU A 153 10.41 -10.14 15.46
N LEU A 154 9.89 -11.06 14.62
CA LEU A 154 9.81 -12.47 14.95
C LEU A 154 11.21 -13.08 15.14
N ALA A 155 12.17 -12.75 14.27
CA ALA A 155 13.55 -13.22 14.39
C ALA A 155 14.20 -12.75 15.71
N HIS A 156 14.01 -11.49 16.07
CA HIS A 156 14.50 -10.94 17.33
C HIS A 156 13.86 -11.64 18.54
N LEU A 157 12.54 -11.83 18.51
CA LEU A 157 11.82 -12.51 19.58
C LEU A 157 12.28 -13.97 19.75
N ARG A 158 12.54 -14.69 18.66
CA ARG A 158 13.13 -16.04 18.70
C ARG A 158 14.49 -16.03 19.37
N GLN A 159 15.36 -15.09 19.00
CA GLN A 159 16.68 -14.97 19.60
C GLN A 159 16.61 -14.73 21.11
N ARG A 160 15.72 -13.83 21.58
CA ARG A 160 15.49 -13.61 23.01
C ARG A 160 15.02 -14.89 23.71
N THR A 161 14.07 -15.60 23.10
CA THR A 161 13.52 -16.84 23.63
C THR A 161 14.57 -17.94 23.72
N ASP A 162 15.44 -18.07 22.72
CA ASP A 162 16.56 -19.03 22.73
C ASP A 162 17.58 -18.71 23.83
N SER A 163 17.83 -17.42 24.12
CA SER A 163 18.68 -17.02 25.24
C SER A 163 18.08 -17.40 26.59
N LEU A 164 16.78 -17.15 26.80
CA LEU A 164 16.09 -17.57 28.03
C LEU A 164 16.00 -19.09 28.18
N PHE A 165 15.81 -19.81 27.06
CA PHE A 165 15.89 -21.27 27.05
C PHE A 165 17.26 -21.77 27.53
N LYS A 166 18.35 -21.18 27.05
CA LYS A 166 19.72 -21.55 27.49
C LYS A 166 19.92 -21.27 28.98
N ALA A 167 19.53 -20.09 29.46
CA ALA A 167 19.61 -19.74 30.88
C ALA A 167 18.77 -20.69 31.75
N GLY A 168 17.56 -21.03 31.29
CA GLY A 168 16.70 -22.02 31.95
C GLY A 168 17.33 -23.41 31.99
N LEU A 169 17.97 -23.83 30.91
CA LEU A 169 18.62 -25.14 30.82
C LEU A 169 19.81 -25.25 31.77
N GLU A 170 20.65 -24.22 31.81
CA GLU A 170 21.76 -24.13 32.76
C GLU A 170 21.25 -24.20 34.20
N ARG A 171 20.20 -23.44 34.52
CA ARG A 171 19.64 -23.44 35.87
C ARG A 171 18.98 -24.76 36.27
N PHE A 172 18.28 -25.43 35.35
CA PHE A 172 17.72 -26.77 35.56
C PHE A 172 18.82 -27.82 35.77
N ASN A 173 19.93 -27.71 35.02
CA ASN A 173 21.08 -28.58 35.21
C ASN A 173 21.73 -28.37 36.58
N GLN A 174 21.86 -27.11 37.03
CA GLN A 174 22.35 -26.80 38.38
C GLN A 174 21.42 -27.40 39.45
N ALA A 175 20.10 -27.18 39.33
CA ALA A 175 19.12 -27.77 40.26
C ALA A 175 19.21 -29.30 40.31
N SER A 176 19.39 -29.95 39.15
CA SER A 176 19.59 -31.40 39.09
C SER A 176 20.86 -31.86 39.80
N GLN A 177 21.96 -31.10 39.71
CA GLN A 177 23.20 -31.40 40.43
C GLN A 177 23.01 -31.23 41.93
N ASP A 178 22.39 -30.13 42.37
CA ASP A 178 22.11 -29.86 43.78
C ASP A 178 21.25 -30.97 44.40
N MET A 179 20.21 -31.43 43.67
CA MET A 179 19.38 -32.57 44.08
C MET A 179 20.19 -33.86 44.21
N LYS A 180 21.04 -34.18 43.22
CA LYS A 180 21.89 -35.38 43.27
C LYS A 180 22.83 -35.38 44.47
N ILE A 181 23.40 -34.21 44.81
CA ILE A 181 24.24 -34.03 46.00
C ILE A 181 23.40 -34.24 47.27
N GLY A 182 22.20 -33.65 47.33
CA GLY A 182 21.30 -33.82 48.47
C GLY A 182 20.87 -35.27 48.72
N PHE A 183 20.71 -36.05 47.65
CA PHE A 183 20.29 -37.45 47.72
C PHE A 183 21.42 -38.46 47.95
N GLN A 184 22.69 -38.04 47.92
CA GLN A 184 23.84 -38.96 47.91
C GLN A 184 23.90 -39.93 49.11
N ASN A 185 23.27 -39.59 50.24
CA ASN A 185 23.27 -40.39 51.46
C ASN A 185 21.99 -41.22 51.65
N LEU A 186 21.06 -41.20 50.69
CA LEU A 186 19.88 -42.05 50.73
C LEU A 186 20.26 -43.49 50.37
N LEU A 187 19.61 -44.47 51.01
CA LEU A 187 19.85 -45.90 50.75
C LEU A 187 19.56 -46.24 49.27
N ASN A 188 18.49 -45.65 48.72
CA ASN A 188 18.08 -45.75 47.32
C ASN A 188 17.82 -44.32 46.79
N PRO A 189 18.84 -43.62 46.26
CA PRO A 189 18.67 -42.27 45.76
C PRO A 189 17.82 -42.27 44.47
N PRO A 190 16.86 -41.35 44.31
CA PRO A 190 16.09 -41.25 43.09
C PRO A 190 16.97 -40.82 41.92
N GLU A 191 16.63 -41.29 40.72
CA GLU A 191 17.33 -40.91 39.50
C GLU A 191 16.84 -39.54 39.01
N VAL A 192 17.77 -38.57 38.94
CA VAL A 192 17.48 -37.21 38.50
C VAL A 192 18.09 -36.95 37.12
N ARG A 193 17.28 -36.53 36.14
CA ARG A 193 17.72 -36.20 34.78
C ARG A 193 17.09 -34.90 34.30
N VAL A 194 17.84 -34.13 33.52
CA VAL A 194 17.31 -33.01 32.73
C VAL A 194 17.22 -33.47 31.28
N LEU A 195 16.02 -33.39 30.73
CA LEU A 195 15.74 -33.60 29.31
C LEU A 195 15.40 -32.25 28.70
N HIS A 196 15.74 -32.04 27.43
CA HIS A 196 15.38 -30.81 26.73
C HIS A 196 15.22 -31.06 25.23
N ALA A 197 14.52 -30.15 24.58
CA ALA A 197 14.52 -30.00 23.13
C ALA A 197 14.44 -28.50 22.81
N ASP A 198 15.42 -28.01 22.07
CA ASP A 198 15.36 -26.64 21.52
C ASP A 198 14.37 -26.57 20.35
N SER A 199 14.21 -25.36 19.80
CA SER A 199 13.28 -25.05 18.73
C SER A 199 13.59 -25.72 17.38
N THR A 200 14.79 -26.29 17.22
CA THR A 200 15.25 -26.97 16.01
C THR A 200 15.17 -28.49 16.10
N SER A 201 14.98 -29.04 17.30
CA SER A 201 14.93 -30.48 17.53
C SER A 201 13.62 -31.11 17.05
N ASP A 202 13.70 -32.28 16.42
CA ASP A 202 12.53 -33.11 16.09
C ASP A 202 11.73 -33.54 17.33
N LYS A 203 12.37 -33.54 18.51
CA LYS A 203 11.74 -33.90 19.79
C LYS A 203 10.99 -32.73 20.45
N SER A 204 11.01 -31.55 19.85
CA SER A 204 10.30 -30.36 20.36
C SER A 204 8.78 -30.57 20.52
N TYR A 205 8.19 -31.52 19.78
CA TYR A 205 6.77 -31.89 19.91
C TYR A 205 6.45 -32.92 21.00
N TYR A 206 7.45 -33.45 21.71
CA TYR A 206 7.25 -34.58 22.63
C TYR A 206 6.22 -34.31 23.73
N TYR A 207 6.18 -33.09 24.25
CA TYR A 207 5.23 -32.67 25.29
C TYR A 207 4.04 -31.88 24.75
N ARG A 208 3.66 -32.06 23.48
CA ARG A 208 2.55 -31.33 22.84
C ARG A 208 1.24 -31.41 23.64
N TYR A 209 0.92 -32.58 24.20
CA TYR A 209 -0.29 -32.76 25.01
C TYR A 209 -0.27 -31.87 26.26
N GLN A 210 0.81 -31.94 27.05
CA GLN A 210 0.96 -31.17 28.28
C GLN A 210 0.89 -29.66 27.99
N ILE A 211 1.59 -29.21 26.94
CA ILE A 211 1.62 -27.80 26.56
C ILE A 211 0.22 -27.30 26.19
N ILE A 212 -0.53 -28.07 25.39
CA ILE A 212 -1.90 -27.71 24.99
C ILE A 212 -2.86 -27.69 26.18
N GLU A 213 -2.78 -28.66 27.09
CA GLU A 213 -3.62 -28.67 28.29
C GLU A 213 -3.31 -27.48 29.22
N MET A 214 -2.03 -27.10 29.36
CA MET A 214 -1.66 -25.90 30.11
C MET A 214 -2.18 -24.63 29.43
N ALA A 215 -2.06 -24.53 28.11
CA ALA A 215 -2.59 -23.38 27.38
C ALA A 215 -4.11 -23.23 27.55
N LYS A 216 -4.86 -24.34 27.52
CA LYS A 216 -6.31 -24.35 27.81
C LYS A 216 -6.60 -23.88 29.24
N HIS A 217 -5.85 -24.38 30.22
CA HIS A 217 -6.02 -23.97 31.62
C HIS A 217 -5.80 -22.47 31.82
N HIS A 218 -4.82 -21.90 31.11
CA HIS A 218 -4.52 -20.46 31.11
C HIS A 218 -5.32 -19.67 30.05
N THR A 219 -6.33 -20.27 29.41
CA THR A 219 -7.26 -19.62 28.47
C THR A 219 -6.62 -18.98 27.23
N TYR A 220 -5.54 -19.58 26.70
CA TYR A 220 -4.92 -19.12 25.44
C TYR A 220 -4.62 -20.26 24.46
N TYR A 221 -4.29 -19.90 23.22
CA TYR A 221 -3.87 -20.86 22.18
C TYR A 221 -2.33 -20.95 22.12
N ALA A 222 -1.77 -22.14 22.33
CA ALA A 222 -0.34 -22.38 22.15
C ALA A 222 -0.02 -22.72 20.69
N ASN A 223 0.70 -21.82 20.02
CA ASN A 223 1.15 -22.04 18.64
C ASN A 223 2.54 -22.67 18.62
N LEU A 224 2.55 -23.99 18.40
CA LEU A 224 3.73 -24.84 18.36
C LEU A 224 4.36 -24.94 16.96
N ASP A 225 3.74 -24.34 15.95
CA ASP A 225 4.24 -24.38 14.57
C ASP A 225 5.27 -23.28 14.33
N VAL A 226 5.09 -22.13 15.00
CA VAL A 226 6.04 -21.02 14.94
C VAL A 226 7.26 -21.31 15.81
N TYR A 227 7.07 -21.50 17.12
CA TYR A 227 8.18 -21.76 18.05
C TYR A 227 7.73 -22.73 19.13
N LYS A 228 8.63 -23.63 19.51
CA LYS A 228 8.40 -24.65 20.53
C LYS A 228 9.74 -25.11 21.09
N ALA A 229 9.97 -24.95 22.38
CA ALA A 229 11.11 -25.55 23.06
C ALA A 229 10.67 -25.98 24.44
N TRP A 230 11.40 -26.89 25.06
CA TRP A 230 11.05 -27.33 26.42
C TRP A 230 12.24 -27.88 27.19
N ILE A 231 12.13 -27.79 28.51
CA ILE A 231 13.10 -28.30 29.48
C ILE A 231 12.31 -29.05 30.54
N CYS A 232 12.70 -30.29 30.79
CA CYS A 232 12.02 -31.18 31.71
C CYS A 232 13.01 -31.74 32.73
N LEU A 233 12.80 -31.43 33.99
CA LEU A 233 13.43 -32.13 35.10
C LEU A 233 12.60 -33.38 35.41
N SER A 234 13.24 -34.54 35.33
CA SER A 234 12.63 -35.84 35.59
C SER A 234 13.28 -36.45 36.82
N LEU A 235 12.45 -36.81 37.79
CA LEU A 235 12.85 -37.48 39.02
C LEU A 235 12.15 -38.84 39.08
N LYS A 236 12.92 -39.92 38.95
CA LYS A 236 12.39 -41.29 39.04
C LYS A 236 12.71 -41.88 40.40
N ASN A 237 11.68 -42.28 41.13
CA ASN A 237 11.78 -42.99 42.40
C ASN A 237 10.99 -44.31 42.29
N ASP A 238 11.70 -45.43 42.28
CA ASP A 238 11.16 -46.76 41.97
C ASP A 238 10.34 -46.74 40.66
N ASP A 239 9.04 -47.01 40.73
CA ASP A 239 8.13 -47.02 39.58
C ASP A 239 7.50 -45.66 39.27
N LEU A 240 7.62 -44.68 40.17
CA LEU A 240 6.99 -43.36 40.03
C LEU A 240 7.99 -42.35 39.46
N THR A 241 7.61 -41.66 38.39
CA THR A 241 8.43 -40.58 37.81
C THR A 241 7.70 -39.24 37.92
N THR A 242 8.25 -38.31 38.70
CA THR A 242 7.76 -36.92 38.74
C THR A 242 8.47 -36.10 37.68
N LYS A 243 7.70 -35.33 36.90
CA LYS A 243 8.25 -34.47 35.85
C LYS A 243 7.81 -33.03 36.04
N LEU A 244 8.80 -32.15 36.14
CA LEU A 244 8.66 -30.71 36.10
C LEU A 244 9.05 -30.23 34.70
N LEU A 245 8.12 -29.61 33.98
CA LEU A 245 8.32 -29.12 32.61
C LEU A 245 8.14 -27.61 32.57
N ILE A 246 9.08 -26.93 31.92
CA ILE A 246 8.84 -25.62 31.33
C ILE A 246 8.83 -25.74 29.81
N SER A 247 7.93 -25.00 29.17
CA SER A 247 7.79 -24.98 27.71
C SER A 247 7.67 -23.57 27.19
N PHE A 248 8.31 -23.31 26.05
CA PHE A 248 8.34 -22.04 25.35
C PHE A 248 7.57 -22.16 24.04
N HIS A 249 6.61 -21.27 23.79
CA HIS A 249 5.80 -21.30 22.56
C HIS A 249 5.16 -19.96 22.25
N MET A 250 4.71 -19.77 21.01
CA MET A 250 4.05 -18.52 20.61
C MET A 250 2.61 -18.44 21.16
N LEU A 251 2.21 -17.24 21.58
CA LEU A 251 0.84 -16.94 21.99
C LEU A 251 -0.07 -16.71 20.78
N GLY A 252 -1.20 -17.39 20.73
CA GLY A 252 -2.26 -17.12 19.77
C GLY A 252 -2.07 -17.78 18.40
N GLN A 253 -3.11 -17.78 17.59
CA GLN A 253 -3.07 -18.38 16.24
C GLN A 253 -2.24 -17.52 15.26
N GLU A 254 -2.27 -16.20 15.46
CA GLU A 254 -1.53 -15.23 14.66
C GLU A 254 -0.20 -14.89 15.32
N VAL A 255 0.81 -14.57 14.50
CA VAL A 255 2.10 -14.08 14.99
C VAL A 255 1.92 -12.66 15.51
N ARG A 256 1.63 -12.52 16.81
CA ARG A 256 1.40 -11.23 17.49
C ARG A 256 2.60 -10.73 18.31
N GLY A 257 3.76 -11.37 18.16
CA GLY A 257 5.00 -10.91 18.78
C GLY A 257 5.11 -11.18 20.28
N VAL A 258 4.39 -12.17 20.81
CA VAL A 258 4.46 -12.57 22.23
C VAL A 258 4.75 -14.07 22.34
N MET A 259 5.86 -14.43 23.00
CA MET A 259 6.14 -15.80 23.39
C MET A 259 5.75 -16.01 24.85
N ILE A 260 5.39 -17.24 25.17
CA ILE A 260 4.98 -17.68 26.49
C ILE A 260 5.93 -18.76 26.98
N VAL A 261 6.31 -18.67 28.25
CA VAL A 261 6.83 -19.79 29.02
C VAL A 261 5.74 -20.26 29.98
N SER A 262 5.40 -21.54 29.94
CA SER A 262 4.47 -22.15 30.90
C SER A 262 5.15 -23.28 31.65
N ALA A 263 4.80 -23.43 32.92
CA ALA A 263 5.34 -24.46 33.79
C ALA A 263 4.24 -25.41 34.28
N CYS A 264 4.52 -26.71 34.25
CA CYS A 264 3.63 -27.72 34.80
C CYS A 264 4.39 -28.88 35.43
N ILE A 265 3.70 -29.61 36.29
CA ILE A 265 4.21 -30.79 36.97
C ILE A 265 3.20 -31.93 36.90
N TRP A 266 3.69 -33.15 36.78
CA TRP A 266 2.86 -34.35 36.84
C TRP A 266 3.66 -35.55 37.31
N ARG A 267 2.96 -36.66 37.57
CA ARG A 267 3.55 -37.97 37.86
C ARG A 267 3.24 -38.96 36.74
N GLU A 268 4.20 -39.83 36.47
CA GLU A 268 4.10 -40.94 35.53
C GLU A 268 4.23 -42.24 36.31
N SER A 269 3.27 -43.14 36.11
CA SER A 269 3.30 -44.52 36.61
C SER A 269 3.33 -45.51 35.44
N PRO A 270 3.84 -46.74 35.63
CA PRO A 270 3.82 -47.76 34.60
C PRO A 270 2.38 -48.08 34.21
N SER A 271 2.14 -48.26 32.92
CA SER A 271 0.83 -48.69 32.42
C SER A 271 0.85 -50.20 32.17
N GLU A 272 -0.09 -50.94 32.75
CA GLU A 272 -0.22 -52.39 32.51
C GLU A 272 -0.62 -52.72 31.06
N ASN A 273 -1.28 -51.79 30.36
CA ASN A 273 -1.92 -52.02 29.07
C ASN A 273 -1.32 -51.18 27.91
N SER A 274 -0.26 -50.42 28.16
CA SER A 274 0.34 -49.53 27.17
C SER A 274 1.86 -49.44 27.34
N THR A 275 2.57 -49.22 26.24
CA THR A 275 3.99 -48.88 26.25
C THR A 275 4.24 -47.45 26.72
N LEU A 276 3.20 -46.61 26.79
CA LEU A 276 3.27 -45.24 27.30
C LEU A 276 2.89 -45.20 28.80
N PRO A 277 3.61 -44.42 29.63
CA PRO A 277 3.29 -44.27 31.03
C PRO A 277 1.94 -43.58 31.22
N ARG A 278 1.26 -43.87 32.31
CA ARG A 278 0.03 -43.19 32.70
C ARG A 278 0.38 -41.84 33.33
N ILE A 279 -0.20 -40.76 32.81
CA ILE A 279 -0.05 -39.41 33.36
C ILE A 279 -1.06 -39.21 34.50
N GLU A 280 -0.58 -38.77 35.65
CA GLU A 280 -1.35 -38.50 36.86
C GLU A 280 -1.11 -37.06 37.33
N ASN A 281 -2.18 -36.36 37.72
CA ASN A 281 -2.13 -35.04 38.35
C ASN A 281 -1.34 -33.97 37.58
N LEU A 282 -1.57 -33.85 36.27
CA LEU A 282 -1.01 -32.75 35.47
C LEU A 282 -1.52 -31.40 36.00
N THR A 283 -0.62 -30.64 36.61
CA THR A 283 -0.94 -29.43 37.39
C THR A 283 -0.07 -28.25 36.91
N PRO A 284 -0.65 -27.06 36.66
CA PRO A 284 0.13 -25.85 36.41
C PRO A 284 0.81 -25.38 37.70
N LEU A 285 2.04 -24.88 37.60
CA LEU A 285 2.81 -24.46 38.79
C LEU A 285 2.70 -22.97 39.12
N SER A 286 2.56 -22.09 38.15
CA SER A 286 2.37 -20.65 38.39
C SER A 286 1.69 -20.00 37.18
N SER A 287 1.55 -18.67 37.23
CA SER A 287 1.24 -17.87 36.06
C SER A 287 2.28 -18.06 34.95
N THR A 288 1.85 -17.89 33.70
CA THR A 288 2.74 -17.95 32.55
C THR A 288 3.69 -16.75 32.52
N PHE A 289 4.89 -16.95 32.01
CA PHE A 289 5.85 -15.90 31.76
C PHE A 289 5.72 -15.39 30.32
N GLU A 290 5.52 -14.09 30.15
CA GLU A 290 5.45 -13.48 28.82
C GLU A 290 6.82 -12.95 28.40
N ILE A 291 7.16 -13.14 27.13
CA ILE A 291 8.35 -12.57 26.48
C ILE A 291 7.85 -11.68 25.37
N THR A 292 8.16 -10.38 25.45
CA THR A 292 7.73 -9.38 24.47
C THR A 292 8.93 -8.68 23.86
N LEU A 293 8.73 -7.74 22.95
CA LEU A 293 9.80 -6.86 22.42
C LEU A 293 9.86 -5.49 23.12
N ASN A 294 8.93 -5.20 24.03
CA ASN A 294 8.75 -3.87 24.63
C ASN A 294 9.54 -3.66 25.92
N GLU A 295 10.35 -4.63 26.33
CA GLU A 295 11.18 -4.62 27.53
C GLU A 295 12.64 -4.83 27.16
N ASP A 296 13.57 -4.22 27.91
CA ASP A 296 15.00 -4.42 27.74
C ASP A 296 15.45 -5.84 28.14
N ASP A 297 16.59 -6.28 27.63
CA ASP A 297 17.07 -7.66 27.83
C ASP A 297 17.47 -7.96 29.28
N ASP A 298 18.06 -7.00 29.99
CA ASP A 298 18.49 -7.21 31.37
C ASP A 298 17.29 -7.36 32.30
N SER A 299 16.27 -6.53 32.13
CA SER A 299 15.00 -6.62 32.87
C SER A 299 14.26 -7.93 32.57
N LEU A 300 14.20 -8.33 31.30
CA LEU A 300 13.60 -9.60 30.89
C LEU A 300 14.28 -10.79 31.58
N ILE A 301 15.62 -10.84 31.52
CA ILE A 301 16.41 -11.92 32.11
C ILE A 301 16.18 -11.97 33.63
N HIS A 302 16.26 -10.83 34.31
CA HIS A 302 16.06 -10.78 35.76
C HIS A 302 14.65 -11.25 36.18
N ARG A 303 13.61 -10.81 35.45
CA ARG A 303 12.23 -11.25 35.70
C ARG A 303 12.09 -12.76 35.46
N TYR A 304 12.72 -13.27 34.39
CA TYR A 304 12.69 -14.68 34.04
C TYR A 304 13.38 -15.55 35.09
N GLU A 305 14.56 -15.13 35.57
CA GLU A 305 15.28 -15.83 36.65
C GLU A 305 14.42 -15.91 37.92
N ASN A 306 13.82 -14.79 38.35
CA ASN A 306 12.94 -14.78 39.53
C ASN A 306 11.73 -15.72 39.36
N TRP A 307 11.08 -15.68 38.19
CA TRP A 307 9.98 -16.60 37.88
C TRP A 307 10.44 -18.06 37.87
N LEU A 308 11.61 -18.34 37.30
CA LEU A 308 12.17 -19.68 37.21
C LEU A 308 12.51 -20.26 38.61
N GLU A 309 13.03 -19.43 39.51
CA GLU A 309 13.25 -19.83 40.91
C GLU A 309 11.94 -20.21 41.61
N GLU A 310 10.87 -19.43 41.41
CA GLU A 310 9.55 -19.76 41.95
C GLU A 310 9.07 -21.13 41.44
N ILE A 311 9.21 -21.38 40.13
CA ILE A 311 8.85 -22.66 39.52
C ILE A 311 9.66 -23.83 40.11
N LEU A 312 10.97 -23.65 40.30
CA LEU A 312 11.83 -24.68 40.87
C LEU A 312 11.47 -24.97 42.34
N VAL A 313 11.20 -23.94 43.14
CA VAL A 313 10.77 -24.10 44.54
C VAL A 313 9.44 -24.86 44.62
N LEU A 314 8.46 -24.48 43.80
CA LEU A 314 7.17 -25.16 43.76
C LEU A 314 7.30 -26.61 43.27
N GLY A 315 8.16 -26.84 42.26
CA GLY A 315 8.46 -28.18 41.75
C GLY A 315 9.13 -29.09 42.79
N VAL A 316 10.08 -28.56 43.56
CA VAL A 316 10.74 -29.29 44.67
C VAL A 316 9.71 -29.63 45.77
N ASN A 317 8.87 -28.68 46.15
CA ASN A 317 7.86 -28.90 47.20
C ASN A 317 6.80 -29.93 46.80
N TYR A 318 6.56 -30.13 45.50
CA TYR A 318 5.66 -31.18 44.99
C TYR A 318 6.29 -32.58 45.00
N ILE A 319 7.63 -32.64 44.95
CA ILE A 319 8.41 -33.88 44.93
C ILE A 319 8.50 -34.51 46.33
N ILE A 320 8.55 -33.68 47.38
CA ILE A 320 8.56 -34.09 48.79
C ILE A 320 7.17 -34.61 49.19
#